data_AF-A0AA38LC09-F1
#
_entry.id   AF-A0AA38LC09-F1
#
_cell.length_a   1.000
_cell.length_b   1.000
_cell.length_c   1.000
_cell.angle_alpha   90.00
_cell.angle_beta   90.00
_cell.angle_gamma   90.00
#
_symmetry.space_group_name_H-M   'P 1'
#
loop_
_entity.id
_entity.type
_entity.pdbx_description
1 polymer ?
#
loop_
_entity_poly.entity_id
_entity_poly.type
_entity_poly.pdbx_seq_one_letter_code
_entity_poly.pdbx_strand_id
1 'polypeptide(L)'
;SRERDFHEYIGNINKELGFLQFEVRASTNQYDGRVYYGMINKVADEQAKLGTQYSLPQIAFFKALMEAILQDQSGKGQISNIDALNIRLETQVKQESQVEFNQIPSAFKQFSMAQKEKSLEDLLKNRWLCTTEEGKIGMGIRAFLELRSLFKDFEVPFCDVCNEAGIKAELCQNEECSVRMHNYCLKRKFQHQQVARVCPSCGSDWDCSELNIEEPDTIGAKPTEVARK
;
A
#
# COMPACT_ATOMS: atom_id res chain seq x y z
N SER A 1 9.19 -3.94 -28.87
CA SER A 1 7.86 -3.68 -28.27
C SER A 1 8.08 -2.46 -27.39
N ARG A 2 7.24 -1.43 -27.52
CA ARG A 2 7.44 -0.14 -26.84
C ARG A 2 7.70 -0.26 -25.33
N GLU A 3 7.13 -1.28 -24.68
CA GLU A 3 7.33 -1.57 -23.26
C GLU A 3 8.74 -2.06 -22.92
N ARG A 4 9.33 -2.91 -23.78
CA ARG A 4 10.74 -3.33 -23.63
C ARG A 4 11.68 -2.14 -23.76
N ASP A 5 11.42 -1.30 -24.75
CA ASP A 5 12.24 -0.12 -25.04
C ASP A 5 12.16 0.89 -23.86
N PHE A 6 10.99 1.03 -23.23
CA PHE A 6 10.82 1.85 -22.04
C PHE A 6 11.56 1.29 -20.82
N HIS A 7 11.47 -0.01 -20.53
CA HIS A 7 12.21 -0.62 -19.42
C HIS A 7 13.73 -0.54 -19.61
N GLU A 8 14.21 -0.69 -20.84
CA GLU A 8 15.62 -0.49 -21.18
C GLU A 8 16.05 0.96 -20.92
N TYR A 9 15.22 1.93 -21.29
CA TYR A 9 15.48 3.35 -21.04
C TYR A 9 15.57 3.67 -19.54
N ILE A 10 14.63 3.16 -18.72
CA ILE A 10 14.70 3.29 -17.25
C ILE A 10 15.97 2.62 -16.71
N GLY A 11 16.34 1.45 -17.23
CA GLY A 11 17.57 0.76 -16.87
C GLY A 11 18.82 1.61 -17.15
N ASN A 12 18.86 2.31 -18.28
CA ASN A 12 19.97 3.20 -18.62
C ASN A 12 20.02 4.43 -17.71
N ILE A 13 18.87 5.05 -17.38
CA ILE A 13 18.80 6.12 -16.39
C ILE A 13 19.35 5.64 -15.04
N ASN A 14 18.97 4.44 -14.59
CA ASN A 14 19.42 3.91 -13.31
C ASN A 14 20.91 3.60 -13.24
N LYS A 15 21.55 3.25 -14.37
CA LYS A 15 23.01 3.13 -14.43
C LYS A 15 23.68 4.48 -14.16
N GLU A 16 23.19 5.54 -14.80
CA GLU A 16 23.72 6.90 -14.61
C GLU A 16 23.38 7.47 -13.23
N LEU A 17 22.22 7.16 -12.63
CA LEU A 17 21.89 7.63 -11.28
C LEU A 17 22.65 6.89 -10.17
N GLY A 18 23.28 5.75 -10.50
CA GLY A 18 23.94 4.88 -9.53
C GLY A 18 25.05 5.56 -8.73
N PHE A 19 25.83 6.46 -9.34
CA PHE A 19 26.92 7.16 -8.64
C PHE A 19 26.41 8.14 -7.57
N LEU A 20 25.21 8.69 -7.76
CA LEU A 20 24.54 9.54 -6.77
C LEU A 20 23.74 8.74 -5.74
N GLN A 21 23.73 7.41 -5.87
CA GLN A 21 22.91 6.52 -5.05
C GLN A 21 21.40 6.84 -5.16
N PHE A 22 20.95 7.27 -6.35
CA PHE A 22 19.53 7.37 -6.68
C PHE A 22 19.11 6.26 -7.63
N GLU A 23 17.80 5.99 -7.68
CA GLU A 23 17.20 5.23 -8.78
C GLU A 23 15.77 5.67 -9.07
N VAL A 24 15.35 5.54 -10.31
CA VAL A 24 13.95 5.51 -10.72
C VAL A 24 13.41 4.11 -10.47
N ARG A 25 12.36 4.02 -9.65
CA ARG A 25 11.69 2.77 -9.29
C ARG A 25 10.21 2.84 -9.65
N ALA A 26 9.65 1.70 -10.04
CA ALA A 26 8.22 1.52 -10.22
C ALA A 26 7.57 0.98 -8.95
N SER A 27 6.36 1.44 -8.64
CA SER A 27 5.48 0.83 -7.64
C SER A 27 4.03 0.88 -8.11
N THR A 28 3.29 -0.20 -7.89
CA THR A 28 1.84 -0.21 -8.09
C THR A 28 1.17 0.43 -6.88
N ASN A 29 0.31 1.41 -7.10
CA ASN A 29 -0.51 1.98 -6.05
C ASN A 29 -1.60 0.97 -5.65
N GLN A 30 -1.69 0.63 -4.36
CA GLN A 30 -2.60 -0.40 -3.87
C GLN A 30 -4.07 0.02 -3.89
N TYR A 31 -4.35 1.33 -4.00
CA TYR A 31 -5.73 1.86 -4.04
C TYR A 31 -6.30 1.91 -5.47
N ASP A 32 -5.54 2.41 -6.45
CA ASP A 32 -6.02 2.59 -7.83
C ASP A 32 -5.49 1.53 -8.83
N GLY A 33 -4.55 0.68 -8.41
CA GLY A 33 -3.95 -0.37 -9.23
C GLY A 33 -3.01 0.10 -10.35
N ARG A 34 -2.69 1.40 -10.44
CA ARG A 34 -1.81 1.97 -11.47
C ARG A 34 -0.35 1.91 -11.06
N VAL A 35 0.53 1.78 -12.05
CA VAL A 35 1.98 1.83 -11.85
C VAL A 35 2.46 3.27 -11.89
N TYR A 36 3.17 3.68 -10.86
CA TYR A 36 3.84 4.97 -10.77
C TYR A 36 5.35 4.79 -10.75
N TYR A 37 6.06 5.76 -11.33
CA TYR A 37 7.51 5.82 -11.31
C TYR A 37 7.94 7.00 -10.45
N GLY A 38 8.91 6.77 -9.56
CA GLY A 38 9.49 7.82 -8.72
C GLY A 38 10.99 7.65 -8.57
N MET A 39 11.69 8.77 -8.39
CA MET A 39 13.11 8.79 -8.08
C MET A 39 13.31 8.65 -6.57
N ILE A 40 14.16 7.74 -6.15
CA ILE A 40 14.36 7.34 -4.76
C ILE A 40 15.85 7.46 -4.41
N ASN A 41 16.13 8.02 -3.24
CA ASN A 41 17.47 7.97 -2.63
C ASN A 41 17.68 6.61 -1.94
N LYS A 42 18.75 5.89 -2.31
CA LYS A 42 19.13 4.58 -1.76
C LYS A 42 19.84 4.66 -0.41
N VAL A 43 20.43 5.81 -0.07
CA VAL A 43 21.28 5.98 1.12
C VAL A 43 20.53 6.62 2.27
N ALA A 44 19.54 7.47 1.99
CA ALA A 44 18.76 8.10 3.05
C ALA A 44 18.00 7.04 3.85
N ASP A 45 18.32 6.92 5.14
CA ASP A 45 17.48 6.17 6.07
C ASP A 45 16.07 6.79 6.08
N GLU A 46 15.08 5.97 6.40
CA GLU A 46 13.67 6.37 6.30
C GLU A 46 13.32 7.52 7.25
N GLN A 47 14.06 7.67 8.36
CA GLN A 47 13.88 8.76 9.30
C GLN A 47 14.41 10.09 8.73
N ALA A 48 15.55 10.07 8.03
CA ALA A 48 16.18 11.21 7.39
C ALA A 48 15.30 11.79 6.27
N LYS A 49 14.52 10.95 5.56
CA LYS A 49 13.60 11.39 4.49
C LYS A 49 12.52 12.35 4.99
N LEU A 50 12.08 12.17 6.23
CA LEU A 50 11.10 13.04 6.88
C LEU A 50 11.76 14.13 7.73
N GLY A 51 12.92 13.83 8.33
CA GLY A 51 13.68 14.71 9.23
C GLY A 51 14.07 16.05 8.63
N THR A 52 14.20 16.16 7.31
CA THR A 52 14.55 17.43 6.65
C THR A 52 13.37 18.37 6.43
N GLN A 53 12.13 17.88 6.50
CA GLN A 53 10.91 18.64 6.16
C GLN A 53 9.91 18.75 7.30
N TYR A 54 9.93 17.81 8.24
CA TYR A 54 8.93 17.70 9.29
C TYR A 54 9.59 17.80 10.67
N SER A 55 8.89 18.43 11.60
CA SER A 55 9.30 18.47 13.01
C SER A 55 9.11 17.10 13.68
N LEU A 56 9.80 16.86 14.81
CA LEU A 56 9.69 15.59 15.55
C LEU A 56 8.25 15.19 15.89
N PRO A 57 7.36 16.09 16.36
CA PRO A 57 5.94 15.77 16.57
C PRO A 57 5.20 15.33 15.30
N GLN A 58 5.51 15.94 14.15
CA GLN A 58 4.91 15.59 12.87
C GLN A 58 5.38 14.23 12.37
N ILE A 59 6.66 13.92 12.56
CA ILE A 59 7.23 12.61 12.22
C ILE A 59 6.59 11.52 13.07
N ALA A 60 6.48 11.74 14.39
CA ALA A 60 5.79 10.81 15.28
C ALA A 60 4.31 10.66 14.91
N PHE A 61 3.63 11.75 14.53
CA PHE A 61 2.26 11.68 14.05
C PHE A 61 2.11 10.87 12.76
N PHE A 62 3.03 11.04 11.81
CA PHE A 62 3.05 10.23 10.60
C PHE A 62 3.31 8.75 10.91
N LYS A 63 4.26 8.43 11.80
CA LYS A 63 4.49 7.04 12.26
C LYS A 63 3.25 6.42 12.89
N ALA A 64 2.51 7.18 13.69
CA ALA A 64 1.28 6.72 14.30
C ALA A 64 0.14 6.51 13.29
N LEU A 65 0.05 7.37 12.27
CA LEU A 65 -0.86 7.16 11.14
C LEU A 65 -0.50 5.91 10.35
N MET A 66 0.79 5.69 10.09
CA MET A 66 1.27 4.47 9.45
C MET A 66 0.89 3.24 10.26
N GLU A 67 1.23 3.18 11.55
CA GLU A 67 0.88 2.05 12.42
C GLU A 67 -0.62 1.73 12.35
N ALA A 68 -1.48 2.75 12.48
CA ALA A 68 -2.93 2.56 12.41
C ALA A 68 -3.44 2.09 11.05
N ILE A 69 -2.84 2.54 9.94
CA ILE A 69 -3.20 2.13 8.57
C ILE A 69 -2.66 0.73 8.25
N LEU A 70 -1.42 0.43 8.65
CA LEU A 70 -0.72 -0.81 8.34
C LEU A 70 -1.25 -2.00 9.15
N GLN A 71 -1.73 -1.75 10.37
CA GLN A 71 -2.32 -2.75 11.27
C GLN A 71 -3.85 -2.89 11.11
N ASP A 72 -4.43 -2.31 10.06
CA ASP A 72 -5.86 -2.48 9.75
C ASP A 72 -6.18 -3.94 9.43
N GLN A 73 -6.84 -4.61 10.39
CA GLN A 73 -7.23 -6.00 10.28
C GLN A 73 -8.26 -6.27 9.18
N SER A 74 -8.99 -5.24 8.71
CA SER A 74 -9.94 -5.38 7.61
C SER A 74 -9.28 -5.48 6.24
N GLY A 75 -7.97 -5.22 6.15
CA GLY A 75 -7.24 -5.21 4.87
C GLY A 75 -7.61 -4.03 3.96
N LYS A 76 -8.42 -3.07 4.44
CA LYS A 76 -8.75 -1.87 3.65
C LYS A 76 -7.59 -0.88 3.60
N GLY A 77 -6.69 -0.94 4.58
CA GLY A 77 -5.47 -0.15 4.65
C GLY A 77 -5.80 1.33 4.72
N GLN A 78 -6.73 1.74 5.59
CA GLN A 78 -7.17 3.13 5.67
C GLN A 78 -7.70 3.50 7.05
N ILE A 79 -7.63 4.79 7.38
CA ILE A 79 -8.11 5.36 8.64
C ILE A 79 -9.07 6.52 8.39
N SER A 80 -10.08 6.69 9.23
CA SER A 80 -10.99 7.84 9.13
C SER A 80 -10.27 9.14 9.50
N ASN A 81 -10.73 10.28 8.97
CA ASN A 81 -10.18 11.60 9.34
C ASN A 81 -10.32 11.87 10.86
N ILE A 82 -11.42 11.41 11.46
CA ILE A 82 -11.68 11.60 12.89
C ILE A 82 -10.70 10.79 13.73
N ASP A 83 -10.50 9.51 13.40
CA ASP A 83 -9.58 8.62 14.12
C ASP A 83 -8.14 9.12 13.97
N ALA A 84 -7.75 9.52 12.76
CA ALA A 84 -6.44 10.10 12.46
C ALA A 84 -6.13 11.31 13.34
N LEU A 85 -7.05 12.26 13.47
CA LEU A 85 -6.83 13.46 14.30
C LEU A 85 -6.80 13.13 15.80
N ASN A 86 -7.51 12.08 16.22
CA ASN A 86 -7.59 11.66 17.62
C ASN A 86 -6.42 10.78 18.12
N ILE A 87 -5.49 10.41 17.24
CA ILE A 87 -4.28 9.65 17.62
C ILE A 87 -3.49 10.38 18.72
N ARG A 88 -3.12 9.67 19.78
CA ARG A 88 -2.30 10.21 20.88
C ARG A 88 -0.85 9.80 20.69
N LEU A 89 0.06 10.78 20.64
CA LEU A 89 1.51 10.52 20.42
C LEU A 89 2.23 10.01 21.67
N GLU A 90 1.58 10.10 22.83
CA GLU A 90 2.11 9.72 24.13
C GLU A 90 2.44 8.22 24.24
N THR A 91 1.75 7.39 23.45
CA THR A 91 1.97 5.94 23.35
C THR A 91 3.14 5.57 22.44
N GLN A 92 3.47 6.40 21.44
CA GLN A 92 4.51 6.11 20.44
C GLN A 92 5.94 6.27 20.99
N VAL A 93 6.15 7.16 21.97
CA VAL A 93 7.48 7.43 22.57
C VAL A 93 8.04 6.22 23.32
N LYS A 94 7.17 5.30 23.78
CA LYS A 94 7.58 4.12 24.56
C LYS A 94 8.29 3.04 23.74
N GLN A 95 8.13 3.03 22.41
CA GLN A 95 8.66 1.94 21.57
C GLN A 95 10.07 2.21 21.01
N GLU A 96 10.47 3.48 20.81
CA GLU A 96 11.76 3.81 20.18
C GLU A 96 12.93 3.94 21.17
N SER A 97 12.66 3.92 22.48
CA SER A 97 13.69 4.09 23.51
C SER A 97 13.77 2.85 24.40
N GLN A 98 14.82 2.04 24.29
CA GLN A 98 15.25 1.12 25.37
C GLN A 98 15.82 1.89 26.59
N VAL A 99 15.47 3.17 26.72
CA VAL A 99 15.89 4.06 27.79
C VAL A 99 14.62 4.48 28.50
N GLU A 100 14.53 4.18 29.79
CA GLU A 100 13.45 4.56 30.70
C GLU A 100 13.36 6.10 30.83
N PHE A 101 12.99 6.81 29.76
CA PHE A 101 12.52 8.18 29.90
C PHE A 101 11.04 8.10 30.31
N ASN A 102 10.80 8.10 31.62
CA ASN A 102 9.49 8.26 32.26
C ASN A 102 8.78 9.60 31.92
N GLN A 103 9.26 10.36 30.93
CA GLN A 103 8.74 11.66 30.54
C GLN A 103 8.62 11.75 29.02
N ILE A 104 7.38 11.67 28.54
CA ILE A 104 7.03 12.04 27.15
C ILE A 104 7.49 13.48 26.91
N PRO A 105 8.30 13.74 25.86
CA PRO A 105 8.75 15.09 25.53
C PRO A 105 7.58 16.08 25.44
N SER A 106 7.74 17.25 26.05
CA SER A 106 6.69 18.28 26.13
C SER A 106 6.13 18.68 24.77
N ALA A 107 6.96 18.64 23.73
CA ALA A 107 6.58 18.91 22.34
C ALA A 107 5.47 17.96 21.83
N PHE A 108 5.42 16.70 22.29
CA PHE A 108 4.36 15.77 21.90
C PHE A 108 3.05 16.04 22.66
N LYS A 109 3.12 16.47 23.92
CA LYS A 109 1.93 16.87 24.71
C LYS A 109 1.30 18.17 24.20
N GLN A 110 2.10 19.02 23.57
CA GLN A 110 1.67 20.32 23.02
C GLN A 110 1.26 20.23 21.54
N PHE A 111 1.30 19.03 20.92
CA PHE A 111 0.93 18.86 19.52
C PHE A 111 -0.58 18.95 19.34
N SER A 112 -1.06 20.14 19.00
CA SER A 112 -2.47 20.51 19.00
C SER A 112 -3.24 19.91 17.82
N MET A 113 -4.58 19.90 17.91
CA MET A 113 -5.44 19.45 16.82
C MET A 113 -5.22 20.23 15.52
N ALA A 114 -5.10 21.56 15.59
CA ALA A 114 -4.81 22.40 14.43
C ALA A 114 -3.43 22.07 13.80
N GLN A 115 -2.44 21.70 14.61
CA GLN A 115 -1.14 21.26 14.11
C GLN A 115 -1.23 19.88 13.42
N LYS A 116 -2.05 18.96 13.95
CA LYS A 116 -2.33 17.67 13.32
C LYS A 116 -3.03 17.83 11.98
N GLU A 117 -4.06 18.65 11.91
CA GLU A 117 -4.80 18.96 10.66
C GLU A 117 -3.85 19.49 9.59
N LYS A 118 -3.07 20.52 9.93
CA LYS A 118 -2.06 21.07 9.01
C LYS A 118 -1.03 20.02 8.59
N SER A 119 -0.59 19.18 9.51
CA SER A 119 0.38 18.11 9.20
C SER A 119 -0.22 17.07 8.27
N LEU A 120 -1.49 16.72 8.46
CA LEU A 120 -2.22 15.82 7.59
C LEU A 120 -2.34 16.40 6.17
N GLU A 121 -2.70 17.68 6.04
CA GLU A 121 -2.73 18.40 4.77
C GLU A 121 -1.36 18.38 4.06
N ASP A 122 -0.30 18.68 4.79
CA ASP A 122 1.07 18.66 4.27
C ASP A 122 1.49 17.24 3.82
N LEU A 123 1.14 16.20 4.57
CA LEU A 123 1.44 14.80 4.23
C LEU A 123 0.66 14.34 2.98
N LEU A 124 -0.61 14.73 2.85
CA LEU A 124 -1.42 14.47 1.66
C LEU A 124 -0.87 15.20 0.43
N LYS A 125 -0.55 16.50 0.58
CA LYS A 125 0.04 17.33 -0.47
C LYS A 125 1.36 16.75 -0.98
N ASN A 126 2.20 16.26 -0.07
CA ASN A 126 3.50 15.66 -0.39
C ASN A 126 3.42 14.17 -0.76
N ARG A 127 2.21 13.62 -0.94
CA ARG A 127 1.94 12.25 -1.38
C ARG A 127 2.48 11.16 -0.45
N TRP A 128 2.77 11.49 0.81
CA TRP A 128 3.03 10.50 1.85
C TRP A 128 1.75 9.77 2.25
N LEU A 129 0.63 10.47 2.19
CA LEU A 129 -0.72 9.94 2.37
C LEU A 129 -1.56 10.22 1.12
N CYS A 130 -2.69 9.55 1.00
CA CYS A 130 -3.71 9.85 -0.02
C CYS A 130 -5.12 9.80 0.57
N THR A 131 -6.07 10.41 -0.14
CA THR A 131 -7.50 10.20 0.11
C THR A 131 -7.96 8.99 -0.69
N THR A 132 -8.61 8.03 -0.03
CA THR A 132 -9.18 6.83 -0.66
C THR A 132 -10.52 7.14 -1.32
N GLU A 133 -11.05 6.22 -2.13
CA GLU A 133 -12.38 6.36 -2.75
C GLU A 133 -13.50 6.48 -1.71
N GLU A 134 -13.33 5.94 -0.51
CA GLU A 134 -14.26 6.07 0.62
C GLU A 134 -14.11 7.40 1.38
N GLY A 135 -13.26 8.33 0.92
CA GLY A 135 -13.00 9.61 1.59
C GLY A 135 -12.16 9.50 2.87
N LYS A 136 -11.55 8.34 3.11
CA LYS A 136 -10.65 8.06 4.24
C LYS A 136 -9.19 8.33 3.84
N ILE A 137 -8.28 8.20 4.79
CA ILE A 137 -6.84 8.42 4.59
C ILE A 137 -6.15 7.06 4.40
N GLY A 138 -5.35 6.93 3.35
CA GLY A 138 -4.50 5.77 3.07
C GLY A 138 -3.04 6.17 2.86
N MET A 139 -2.18 5.17 2.67
CA MET A 139 -0.77 5.39 2.34
C MET A 139 -0.61 5.98 0.94
N GLY A 140 0.15 7.06 0.82
CA GLY A 140 0.38 7.69 -0.48
C GLY A 140 1.41 6.95 -1.32
N ILE A 141 1.40 7.20 -2.63
CA ILE A 141 2.32 6.55 -3.57
C ILE A 141 3.80 6.79 -3.25
N ARG A 142 4.13 7.94 -2.66
CA ARG A 142 5.50 8.24 -2.23
C ARG A 142 5.94 7.28 -1.12
N ALA A 143 5.06 6.97 -0.17
CA ALA A 143 5.36 6.01 0.88
C ALA A 143 5.58 4.60 0.31
N PHE A 144 4.75 4.15 -0.64
CA PHE A 144 4.95 2.83 -1.28
C PHE A 144 6.30 2.71 -2.01
N LEU A 145 6.74 3.80 -2.63
CA LEU A 145 8.04 3.85 -3.29
C LEU A 145 9.19 3.86 -2.27
N GLU A 146 9.10 4.77 -1.29
CA GLU A 146 10.24 5.17 -0.46
C GLU A 146 10.40 4.41 0.86
N LEU A 147 9.33 3.82 1.41
CA LEU A 147 9.28 3.22 2.76
C LEU A 147 9.03 1.70 2.73
N ARG A 148 9.43 1.05 1.64
CA ARG A 148 9.18 -0.38 1.42
C ARG A 148 9.81 -1.28 2.49
N SER A 149 10.98 -0.89 3.03
CA SER A 149 11.63 -1.59 4.15
C SER A 149 10.82 -1.42 5.43
N LEU A 150 10.35 -0.21 5.72
CA LEU A 150 9.56 0.08 6.92
C LEU A 150 8.34 -0.82 7.05
N PHE A 151 7.62 -1.08 5.95
CA PHE A 151 6.44 -1.94 6.00
C PHE A 151 6.75 -3.37 6.47
N LYS A 152 7.98 -3.85 6.23
CA LYS A 152 8.43 -5.14 6.74
C LYS A 152 8.69 -5.09 8.24
N ASP A 153 9.25 -3.99 8.72
CA ASP A 153 9.53 -3.78 10.16
C ASP A 153 8.23 -3.66 10.97
N PHE A 154 7.15 -3.18 10.34
CA PHE A 154 5.79 -3.19 10.90
C PHE A 154 5.07 -4.55 10.73
N GLU A 155 5.76 -5.61 10.32
CA GLU A 155 5.21 -6.96 10.15
C GLU A 155 3.97 -7.02 9.25
N VAL A 156 3.87 -6.12 8.27
CA VAL A 156 2.74 -6.09 7.34
C VAL A 156 2.76 -7.37 6.49
N PRO A 157 1.69 -8.19 6.51
CA PRO A 157 1.70 -9.43 5.74
C PRO A 157 1.78 -9.17 4.23
N PHE A 158 2.50 -10.04 3.52
CA PHE A 158 2.74 -9.90 2.10
C PHE A 158 1.56 -10.41 1.27
N CYS A 159 1.41 -9.86 0.07
CA CYS A 159 0.51 -10.38 -0.95
C CYS A 159 1.06 -11.68 -1.55
N ASP A 160 0.26 -12.74 -1.57
CA ASP A 160 0.62 -14.08 -2.06
C ASP A 160 0.93 -14.15 -3.58
N VAL A 161 0.75 -13.05 -4.32
CA VAL A 161 0.99 -13.02 -5.78
C VAL A 161 2.23 -12.21 -6.13
N CYS A 162 2.38 -11.00 -5.59
CA CYS A 162 3.49 -10.11 -5.93
C CYS A 162 4.60 -10.07 -4.86
N ASN A 163 4.37 -10.67 -3.68
CA ASN A 163 5.29 -10.64 -2.54
C ASN A 163 5.65 -9.21 -2.06
N GLU A 164 4.72 -8.26 -2.28
CA GLU A 164 4.78 -6.90 -1.73
C GLU A 164 3.86 -6.78 -0.52
N ALA A 165 4.11 -5.80 0.36
CA ALA A 165 3.29 -5.56 1.55
C ALA A 165 1.80 -5.38 1.17
N GLY A 166 0.93 -6.21 1.77
CA GLY A 166 -0.52 -6.22 1.54
C GLY A 166 -1.26 -5.27 2.48
N ILE A 167 -1.07 -3.96 2.27
CA ILE A 167 -1.67 -2.89 3.09
C ILE A 167 -3.15 -2.73 2.74
N LYS A 168 -3.45 -2.52 1.45
CA LYS A 168 -4.81 -2.65 0.93
C LYS A 168 -4.92 -3.96 0.14
N ALA A 169 -5.50 -4.98 0.75
CA ALA A 169 -5.60 -6.30 0.17
C ALA A 169 -6.92 -6.97 0.57
N GLU A 170 -7.44 -7.80 -0.33
CA GLU A 170 -8.54 -8.69 -0.01
C GLU A 170 -8.01 -9.87 0.79
N LEU A 171 -8.73 -10.23 1.85
CA LEU A 171 -8.39 -11.33 2.74
C LEU A 171 -9.12 -12.60 2.28
N CYS A 172 -8.55 -13.76 2.64
CA CYS A 172 -9.25 -15.02 2.44
C CYS A 172 -10.52 -15.08 3.30
N GLN A 173 -11.62 -15.60 2.74
CA GLN A 173 -12.89 -15.77 3.46
C GLN A 173 -12.84 -16.87 4.54
N ASN A 174 -11.77 -17.69 4.54
CA ASN A 174 -11.50 -18.62 5.63
C ASN A 174 -10.76 -17.88 6.75
N GLU A 175 -11.41 -17.69 7.90
CA GLU A 175 -10.88 -16.93 9.05
C GLU A 175 -9.57 -17.50 9.61
N GLU A 176 -9.32 -18.80 9.44
CA GLU A 176 -8.07 -19.46 9.86
C GLU A 176 -6.93 -19.25 8.84
N CYS A 177 -7.19 -18.57 7.73
CA CYS A 177 -6.23 -18.34 6.66
C CYS A 177 -5.77 -16.88 6.62
N SER A 178 -4.47 -16.66 6.75
CA SER A 178 -3.86 -15.33 6.72
C SER A 178 -3.55 -14.80 5.32
N VAL A 179 -3.93 -15.53 4.27
CA VAL A 179 -3.67 -15.15 2.88
C VAL A 179 -4.35 -13.83 2.56
N ARG A 180 -3.59 -12.95 1.91
CA ARG A 180 -4.12 -11.69 1.39
C ARG A 180 -3.56 -11.42 0.01
N MET A 181 -4.37 -10.81 -0.84
CA MET A 181 -3.99 -10.49 -2.21
C MET A 181 -4.47 -9.10 -2.60
N HIS A 182 -3.62 -8.28 -3.23
CA HIS A 182 -4.07 -6.98 -3.76
C HIS A 182 -5.15 -7.19 -4.82
N ASN A 183 -6.08 -6.23 -4.96
CA ASN A 183 -7.15 -6.29 -5.94
C ASN A 183 -6.64 -6.50 -7.39
N TYR A 184 -5.56 -5.79 -7.77
CA TYR A 184 -4.94 -5.96 -9.09
C TYR A 184 -4.23 -7.32 -9.26
N CYS A 185 -3.73 -7.91 -8.17
CA CYS A 185 -3.16 -9.25 -8.16
C CYS A 185 -4.23 -10.32 -8.33
N LEU A 186 -5.37 -10.15 -7.66
CA LEU A 186 -6.54 -11.02 -7.83
C LEU A 186 -7.07 -10.97 -9.26
N LYS A 187 -7.28 -9.77 -9.80
CA LYS A 187 -7.70 -9.57 -11.19
C LYS A 187 -6.78 -10.30 -12.17
N ARG A 188 -5.45 -10.21 -11.97
CA ARG A 188 -4.47 -10.91 -12.80
C ARG A 188 -4.51 -12.42 -12.63
N LYS A 189 -4.61 -12.90 -11.39
CA LYS A 189 -4.59 -14.34 -11.06
C LYS A 189 -5.84 -15.06 -11.55
N PHE A 190 -7.01 -14.45 -11.36
CA PHE A 190 -8.32 -15.02 -11.69
C PHE A 190 -8.88 -14.50 -13.01
N GLN A 191 -8.05 -13.86 -13.85
CA GLN A 191 -8.45 -13.35 -15.16
C GLN A 191 -8.94 -14.46 -16.09
N HIS A 192 -8.31 -15.62 -16.03
CA HIS A 192 -8.62 -16.74 -16.92
C HIS A 192 -9.68 -17.66 -16.29
N GLN A 193 -10.77 -17.89 -17.02
CA GLN A 193 -11.90 -18.72 -16.58
C GLN A 193 -11.53 -20.16 -16.21
N GLN A 194 -10.40 -20.68 -16.72
CA GLN A 194 -9.94 -22.04 -16.43
C GLN A 194 -9.22 -22.15 -15.08
N VAL A 195 -8.90 -21.03 -14.43
CA VAL A 195 -8.26 -21.02 -13.12
C VAL A 195 -9.35 -21.06 -12.06
N ALA A 196 -9.37 -22.14 -11.27
CA ALA A 196 -10.25 -22.22 -10.10
C ALA A 196 -10.00 -21.01 -9.19
N ARG A 197 -11.08 -20.31 -8.83
CA ARG A 197 -11.05 -19.15 -7.94
C ARG A 197 -10.93 -19.63 -6.51
N VAL A 198 -9.77 -20.17 -6.16
CA VAL A 198 -9.49 -20.73 -4.83
C VAL A 198 -8.28 -20.06 -4.20
N CYS A 199 -8.28 -20.02 -2.87
CA CYS A 199 -7.15 -19.56 -2.08
C CYS A 199 -5.92 -20.44 -2.34
N PRO A 200 -4.74 -19.85 -2.62
CA PRO A 200 -3.51 -20.62 -2.87
C PRO A 200 -3.02 -21.44 -1.67
N SER A 201 -3.40 -21.07 -0.45
CA SER A 201 -2.93 -21.73 0.76
C SER A 201 -3.93 -22.76 1.28
N CYS A 202 -5.17 -22.35 1.58
CA CYS A 202 -6.17 -23.22 2.20
C CYS A 202 -7.13 -23.91 1.22
N GLY A 203 -7.12 -23.54 -0.07
CA GLY A 203 -7.98 -24.13 -1.09
C GLY A 203 -9.46 -23.73 -1.02
N SER A 204 -9.87 -22.89 -0.07
CA SER A 204 -11.24 -22.36 0.01
C SER A 204 -11.59 -21.51 -1.22
N ASP A 205 -12.86 -21.54 -1.63
CA ASP A 205 -13.35 -20.69 -2.71
C ASP A 205 -13.14 -19.20 -2.35
N TRP A 206 -12.64 -18.44 -3.33
CA TRP A 206 -12.37 -17.03 -3.20
C TRP A 206 -13.50 -16.22 -3.84
N ASP A 207 -14.21 -15.44 -3.05
CA ASP A 207 -15.28 -14.59 -3.58
C ASP A 207 -14.69 -13.51 -4.50
N CYS A 208 -15.14 -13.51 -5.75
CA CYS A 208 -14.69 -12.61 -6.81
C CYS A 208 -15.81 -11.66 -7.27
N SER A 209 -16.95 -11.62 -6.56
CA SER A 209 -18.13 -10.82 -6.90
C SER A 209 -17.81 -9.34 -7.10
N GLU A 210 -16.92 -8.77 -6.28
CA GLU A 210 -16.51 -7.36 -6.35
C GLU A 210 -15.39 -7.07 -7.36
N LEU A 211 -14.81 -8.08 -8.02
CA LEU A 211 -13.62 -7.87 -8.86
C LEU A 211 -13.90 -7.20 -10.22
N ASN A 212 -15.16 -6.89 -10.57
CA ASN A 212 -15.56 -6.36 -11.89
C ASN A 212 -14.77 -7.01 -13.04
N ILE A 213 -14.61 -8.34 -12.97
CA ILE A 213 -14.04 -9.11 -14.07
C ILE A 213 -15.19 -9.28 -15.04
N GLU A 214 -15.19 -8.51 -16.14
CA GLU A 214 -16.20 -8.63 -17.19
C GLU A 214 -16.41 -10.12 -17.54
N GLU A 215 -17.64 -10.60 -17.38
CA GLU A 215 -18.03 -11.91 -17.87
C GLU A 215 -17.89 -11.87 -19.40
N PRO A 216 -17.11 -12.76 -20.04
CA PRO A 216 -17.16 -12.87 -21.47
C PRO A 216 -18.50 -13.47 -21.85
N ASP A 217 -19.23 -12.76 -22.73
CA ASP A 217 -20.49 -13.16 -23.32
C ASP A 217 -20.51 -14.67 -23.61
N THR A 218 -21.34 -15.42 -22.90
CA THR A 218 -21.71 -16.76 -23.31
C THR A 218 -22.58 -16.64 -24.56
N ILE A 219 -21.97 -16.46 -25.73
CA ILE A 219 -22.64 -16.78 -27.00
C ILE A 219 -22.66 -18.31 -27.08
N GLY A 220 -23.65 -18.89 -26.41
CA GLY A 220 -24.02 -20.29 -26.56
C GLY A 220 -24.47 -20.52 -27.99
N ALA A 221 -23.56 -21.04 -28.81
CA ALA A 221 -23.87 -21.69 -30.07
C ALA A 221 -24.87 -22.83 -29.81
N LYS A 222 -26.07 -22.73 -30.37
CA LYS A 222 -26.90 -23.92 -30.61
C LYS A 222 -26.49 -24.53 -31.95
N PRO A 223 -26.28 -25.86 -32.02
CA PRO A 223 -26.10 -26.55 -33.29
C PRO A 223 -27.48 -26.77 -33.90
N THR A 224 -27.69 -26.35 -35.15
CA THR A 224 -28.81 -26.83 -35.95
C THR A 224 -28.25 -27.58 -37.15
N GLU A 225 -28.53 -28.87 -37.14
CA GLU A 225 -28.15 -29.87 -38.13
C GLU A 225 -28.62 -29.50 -39.54
N VAL A 226 -27.74 -29.69 -40.51
CA VAL A 226 -28.07 -29.66 -41.93
C VAL A 226 -28.71 -31.00 -42.29
N ALA A 227 -30.03 -31.03 -42.42
CA ALA A 227 -30.73 -32.15 -43.04
C ALA A 227 -30.58 -32.04 -44.57
N ARG A 228 -29.78 -32.93 -45.14
CA ARG A 228 -29.82 -33.28 -46.57
C ARG A 228 -30.98 -34.25 -46.83
N LYS A 229 -32.01 -33.79 -47.52
CA LYS A 229 -32.64 -34.41 -48.71
C LYS A 229 -33.88 -33.62 -49.13
#